data_AF-A0A7L3M1S1-F1
#
_entry.id   AF-A0A7L3M1S1-F1
#
_cell.length_a   1.000
_cell.length_b   1.000
_cell.length_c   1.000
_cell.angle_alpha   90.00
_cell.angle_beta   90.00
_cell.angle_gamma   90.00
#
_symmetry.space_group_name_H-M   'P 1'
#
loop_
_entity.id
_entity.type
_entity.pdbx_description
1 polymer ?
#
loop_
_entity_poly.entity_id
_entity_poly.type
_entity_poly.pdbx_seq_one_letter_code
_entity_poly.pdbx_strand_id
1 'polypeptide(L)'
;FTGQVLDAIDKEGLKDTTLVYFASDHGGWLERQEGKRQLGGWNGIYKGGKAMGGWEGGIRVPGIFRWPGVLPAGTVIDEPTSLMDIFPTVVHLAGGAVPQDRVIDGRDLLPLLQGAVAHSEHEFLFHYCGIHLHAVRWHQKDTGAVWKAHYVTPIFSPPGAGACYDRGFCPCFGEGVTHHEPPLLFELSQDPSEAKPLSADTEPL
;
A
#
# COMPACT_ATOMS: atom_id res chain seq x y z
N PHE A 1 11.31 1.17 -21.10
CA PHE A 1 11.47 2.57 -20.67
C PHE A 1 12.34 2.69 -19.42
N THR A 2 11.99 2.10 -18.26
CA THR A 2 12.79 2.22 -17.02
C THR A 2 14.27 1.88 -17.20
N GLY A 3 14.59 0.77 -17.88
CA GLY A 3 15.98 0.40 -18.16
C GLY A 3 16.75 1.47 -18.94
N GLN A 4 16.12 2.15 -19.89
CA GLN A 4 16.76 3.22 -20.68
C GLN A 4 17.06 4.45 -19.81
N VAL A 5 16.20 4.76 -18.83
CA VAL A 5 16.44 5.84 -17.87
C VAL A 5 17.61 5.50 -16.96
N LEU A 6 17.67 4.25 -16.46
CA LEU A 6 18.79 3.77 -15.65
C LEU A 6 20.11 3.77 -16.44
N ASP A 7 20.09 3.32 -17.70
CA ASP A 7 21.25 3.35 -18.58
C ASP A 7 21.76 4.78 -18.81
N ALA A 8 20.85 5.76 -18.93
CA ALA A 8 21.22 7.17 -19.08
C ALA A 8 21.88 7.71 -17.80
N ILE A 9 21.30 7.44 -16.62
CA ILE A 9 21.89 7.83 -15.32
C ILE A 9 23.31 7.25 -15.18
N ASP A 10 23.49 5.99 -15.54
CA ASP A 10 24.78 5.30 -15.44
C ASP A 10 25.81 5.87 -16.45
N LYS A 11 25.40 6.15 -17.69
CA LYS A 11 26.27 6.75 -18.73
C LYS A 11 26.76 8.15 -18.37
N GLU A 12 25.93 8.95 -17.72
CA GLU A 12 26.28 10.30 -17.26
C GLU A 12 27.07 10.30 -15.95
N GLY A 13 27.37 9.12 -15.37
CA GLY A 13 28.11 9.02 -14.11
C GLY A 13 27.33 9.51 -12.88
N LEU A 14 26.00 9.59 -12.96
CA LEU A 14 25.12 10.14 -11.92
C LEU A 14 24.58 9.07 -10.96
N LYS A 15 24.97 7.81 -11.13
CA LYS A 15 24.39 6.67 -10.40
C LYS A 15 24.51 6.80 -8.87
N ASP A 16 25.62 7.33 -8.36
CA ASP A 16 25.90 7.39 -6.92
C ASP A 16 25.28 8.64 -6.26
N THR A 17 24.71 9.56 -7.05
CA THR A 17 24.09 10.82 -6.59
C THR A 17 22.62 10.93 -6.96
N THR A 18 22.04 9.88 -7.53
CA THR A 18 20.63 9.84 -7.97
C THR A 18 19.87 8.78 -7.19
N LEU A 19 18.91 9.22 -6.38
CA LEU A 19 17.87 8.34 -5.84
C LEU A 19 16.84 8.03 -6.93
N VAL A 20 16.61 6.75 -7.19
CA VAL A 20 15.52 6.28 -8.05
C VAL A 20 14.46 5.62 -7.18
N TYR A 21 13.21 6.08 -7.33
CA TYR A 21 12.02 5.48 -6.72
C TYR A 21 11.05 5.03 -7.81
N PHE A 22 10.59 3.79 -7.73
CA PHE A 22 9.60 3.22 -8.63
C PHE A 22 8.41 2.71 -7.83
N ALA A 23 7.21 3.15 -8.20
CA ALA A 23 5.97 2.72 -7.59
C ALA A 23 4.77 2.80 -8.55
N SER A 24 3.64 2.25 -8.11
CA SER A 24 2.31 2.47 -8.70
C SER A 24 1.50 3.39 -7.79
N ASP A 25 0.57 4.17 -8.34
CA ASP A 25 -0.31 5.04 -7.57
C ASP A 25 -1.41 4.28 -6.80
N HIS A 26 -1.84 3.14 -7.35
CA HIS A 26 -2.76 2.19 -6.74
C HIS A 26 -2.57 0.78 -7.34
N GLY A 27 -3.27 -0.21 -6.81
CA GLY A 27 -3.27 -1.56 -7.37
C GLY A 27 -4.00 -1.71 -8.71
N GLY A 28 -3.94 -2.91 -9.30
CA GLY A 28 -4.49 -3.22 -10.62
C GLY A 28 -6.00 -3.04 -10.73
N TRP A 29 -6.47 -2.62 -11.90
CA TRP A 29 -7.89 -2.40 -12.21
C TRP A 29 -8.57 -3.70 -12.66
N LEU A 30 -9.00 -4.51 -11.70
CA LEU A 30 -9.48 -5.86 -11.96
C LEU A 30 -10.69 -5.91 -12.93
N GLU A 31 -11.56 -4.90 -12.89
CA GLU A 31 -12.74 -4.79 -13.74
C GLU A 31 -12.43 -4.59 -15.22
N ARG A 32 -11.19 -4.25 -15.57
CA ARG A 32 -10.80 -4.03 -16.96
C ARG A 32 -10.49 -5.34 -17.67
N GLN A 33 -11.51 -5.90 -18.31
CA GLN A 33 -11.40 -7.17 -19.05
C GLN A 33 -11.83 -7.05 -20.51
N GLU A 34 -11.30 -7.95 -21.34
CA GLU A 34 -11.79 -8.21 -22.69
C GLU A 34 -12.07 -9.70 -22.83
N GLY A 35 -13.35 -10.07 -22.75
CA GLY A 35 -13.77 -11.48 -22.62
C GLY A 35 -13.18 -12.09 -21.34
N LYS A 36 -12.38 -13.15 -21.48
CA LYS A 36 -11.69 -13.81 -20.35
C LYS A 36 -10.30 -13.22 -20.06
N ARG A 37 -9.86 -12.21 -20.82
CA ARG A 37 -8.51 -11.65 -20.72
C ARG A 37 -8.50 -10.49 -19.74
N GLN A 38 -7.70 -10.60 -18.68
CA GLN A 38 -7.43 -9.52 -17.74
C GLN A 38 -6.50 -8.48 -18.38
N LEU A 39 -6.91 -7.21 -18.35
CA LEU A 39 -6.19 -6.09 -18.96
C LEU A 39 -5.74 -5.02 -17.96
N GLY A 40 -6.36 -4.94 -16.79
CA GLY A 40 -6.04 -3.90 -15.80
C GLY A 40 -4.93 -4.27 -14.80
N GLY A 41 -4.25 -5.40 -15.02
CA GLY A 41 -3.18 -5.89 -14.16
C GLY A 41 -3.63 -6.99 -13.20
N TRP A 42 -2.73 -7.39 -12.30
CA TRP A 42 -2.94 -8.48 -11.36
C TRP A 42 -2.24 -8.15 -10.04
N ASN A 43 -2.94 -8.37 -8.93
CA ASN A 43 -2.48 -8.00 -7.58
C ASN A 43 -1.95 -9.21 -6.79
N GLY A 44 -1.60 -10.31 -7.46
CA GLY A 44 -1.04 -11.46 -6.76
C GLY A 44 -2.08 -12.16 -5.87
N ILE A 45 -1.66 -12.44 -4.64
CA ILE A 45 -2.48 -13.03 -3.58
C ILE A 45 -3.41 -12.01 -2.90
N TYR A 46 -3.20 -10.72 -3.15
CA TYR A 46 -3.90 -9.65 -2.45
C TYR A 46 -5.32 -9.47 -3.00
N LYS A 47 -6.28 -9.33 -2.09
CA LYS A 47 -7.70 -9.19 -2.42
C LYS A 47 -8.03 -7.81 -2.95
N GLY A 48 -8.92 -7.73 -3.93
CA GLY A 48 -9.37 -6.46 -4.51
C GLY A 48 -8.36 -5.78 -5.43
N GLY A 49 -8.64 -4.51 -5.77
CA GLY A 49 -7.92 -3.75 -6.79
C GLY A 49 -8.21 -2.25 -6.74
N LYS A 50 -7.91 -1.55 -7.83
CA LYS A 50 -8.22 -0.12 -8.01
C LYS A 50 -9.63 0.22 -7.53
N ALA A 51 -9.78 1.36 -6.84
CA ALA A 51 -11.02 1.85 -6.24
C ALA A 51 -11.59 1.02 -5.07
N MET A 52 -10.88 0.00 -4.60
CA MET A 52 -11.27 -0.79 -3.43
C MET A 52 -10.38 -0.44 -2.24
N GLY A 53 -10.48 0.80 -1.77
CA GLY A 53 -9.55 1.41 -0.81
C GLY A 53 -9.45 0.69 0.54
N GLY A 54 -10.35 -0.23 0.87
CA GLY A 54 -10.21 -1.10 2.03
C GLY A 54 -9.22 -2.25 1.83
N TRP A 55 -9.14 -2.86 0.64
CA TRP A 55 -8.44 -4.14 0.44
C TRP A 55 -6.97 -3.99 0.01
N GLU A 56 -6.11 -4.94 0.38
CA GLU A 56 -4.67 -4.93 0.09
C GLU A 56 -4.38 -4.80 -1.41
N GLY A 57 -5.15 -5.45 -2.27
CA GLY A 57 -4.94 -5.39 -3.72
C GLY A 57 -5.24 -4.01 -4.32
N GLY A 58 -5.94 -3.12 -3.61
CA GLY A 58 -6.11 -1.71 -4.02
C GLY A 58 -5.04 -0.78 -3.45
N ILE A 59 -4.53 -1.08 -2.26
CA ILE A 59 -3.65 -0.23 -1.46
C ILE A 59 -2.16 -0.60 -1.60
N ARG A 60 -1.85 -1.89 -1.60
CA ARG A 60 -0.49 -2.41 -1.66
C ARG A 60 0.01 -2.35 -3.11
N VAL A 61 1.12 -1.66 -3.29
CA VAL A 61 1.73 -1.40 -4.60
C VAL A 61 3.22 -1.74 -4.56
N PRO A 62 3.87 -1.94 -5.72
CA PRO A 62 5.32 -2.00 -5.78
C PRO A 62 5.92 -0.70 -5.21
N GLY A 63 6.99 -0.84 -4.43
CA GLY A 63 7.81 0.28 -3.95
C GLY A 63 9.27 -0.14 -3.98
N ILE A 64 10.02 0.38 -4.95
CA ILE A 64 11.42 0.01 -5.17
C ILE A 64 12.28 1.27 -5.09
N PHE A 65 13.29 1.24 -4.23
CA PHE A 65 14.30 2.28 -4.11
C PHE A 65 15.65 1.78 -4.61
N ARG A 66 16.36 2.61 -5.37
CA ARG A 66 17.74 2.36 -5.82
C ARG A 66 18.56 3.63 -5.63
N TRP A 67 19.63 3.51 -4.84
CA TRP A 67 20.66 4.54 -4.74
C TRP A 67 22.02 3.89 -4.41
N PRO A 68 22.80 3.52 -5.44
CA PRO A 68 24.13 2.95 -5.27
C PRO A 68 25.02 3.80 -4.34
N GLY A 69 25.77 3.12 -3.47
CA GLY A 69 26.66 3.77 -2.51
C GLY A 69 25.99 4.35 -1.26
N VAL A 70 24.67 4.54 -1.28
CA VAL A 70 23.89 5.08 -0.15
C VAL A 70 22.98 4.01 0.46
N LEU A 71 22.25 3.27 -0.37
CA LEU A 71 21.32 2.23 0.07
C LEU A 71 21.92 0.83 -0.11
N PRO A 72 21.78 -0.07 0.87
CA PRO A 72 22.22 -1.45 0.75
C PRO A 72 21.44 -2.18 -0.34
N ALA A 73 22.15 -2.75 -1.32
CA ALA A 73 21.54 -3.44 -2.46
C ALA A 73 20.92 -4.78 -2.03
N GLY A 74 19.80 -5.15 -2.68
CA GLY A 74 19.13 -6.43 -2.43
C GLY A 74 18.35 -6.50 -1.11
N THR A 75 18.21 -5.37 -0.40
CA THR A 75 17.47 -5.28 0.85
C THR A 75 15.96 -5.39 0.61
N VAL A 76 15.28 -6.14 1.47
CA VAL A 76 13.82 -6.22 1.54
C VAL A 76 13.39 -5.60 2.86
N ILE A 77 12.40 -4.70 2.81
CA ILE A 77 11.82 -4.04 3.98
C ILE A 77 10.35 -4.42 4.03
N ASP A 78 9.96 -5.12 5.09
CA ASP A 78 8.58 -5.58 5.30
C ASP A 78 7.75 -4.63 6.17
N GLU A 79 8.38 -3.56 6.66
CA GLU A 79 7.73 -2.50 7.43
C GLU A 79 6.67 -1.75 6.61
N PRO A 80 5.52 -1.36 7.21
CA PRO A 80 4.53 -0.56 6.54
C PRO A 80 5.09 0.81 6.12
N THR A 81 4.97 1.12 4.83
CA THR A 81 5.32 2.42 4.26
C THR A 81 4.15 2.98 3.47
N SER A 82 4.18 4.27 3.17
CA SER A 82 3.14 5.01 2.47
C SER A 82 3.70 5.71 1.24
N LEU A 83 2.89 5.85 0.18
CA LEU A 83 3.25 6.71 -0.95
C LEU A 83 3.48 8.17 -0.53
N MET A 84 2.87 8.62 0.57
CA MET A 84 3.05 9.97 1.11
C MET A 84 4.46 10.21 1.66
N ASP A 85 5.19 9.14 1.97
CA ASP A 85 6.52 9.20 2.57
C ASP A 85 7.59 9.72 1.61
N ILE A 86 7.34 9.66 0.30
CA ILE A 86 8.26 10.22 -0.69
C ILE A 86 8.41 11.73 -0.54
N PHE A 87 7.36 12.43 -0.07
CA PHE A 87 7.37 13.87 0.12
C PHE A 87 8.42 14.32 1.17
N PRO A 88 8.33 13.93 2.45
CA PRO A 88 9.32 14.34 3.44
C PRO A 88 10.71 13.77 3.13
N THR A 89 10.81 12.56 2.57
CA THR A 89 12.09 11.96 2.19
C THR A 89 12.82 12.82 1.15
N VAL A 90 12.16 13.22 0.06
CA VAL A 90 12.78 14.05 -0.98
C VAL A 90 13.07 15.47 -0.49
N VAL A 91 12.20 16.05 0.34
CA VAL A 91 12.45 17.36 0.96
C VAL A 91 13.72 17.33 1.81
N HIS A 92 13.90 16.30 2.63
CA HIS A 92 15.11 16.11 3.43
C HIS A 92 16.35 15.98 2.55
N LEU A 93 16.31 15.13 1.52
CA LEU A 93 17.44 14.92 0.60
C LEU A 93 17.85 16.20 -0.15
N ALA A 94 16.89 17.09 -0.42
CA ALA A 94 17.14 18.39 -1.05
C ALA A 94 17.66 19.46 -0.06
N GLY A 95 17.80 19.13 1.23
CA GLY A 95 18.18 20.09 2.28
C GLY A 95 17.05 21.08 2.65
N GLY A 96 15.81 20.74 2.31
CA GLY A 96 14.63 21.54 2.63
C GLY A 96 14.07 21.26 4.02
N ALA A 97 13.01 22.00 4.38
CA ALA A 97 12.26 21.79 5.62
C ALA A 97 10.81 21.41 5.31
N VAL A 98 10.33 20.35 5.95
CA VAL A 98 8.92 19.95 5.88
C VAL A 98 8.07 21.02 6.58
N PRO A 99 6.89 21.41 6.03
CA PRO A 99 6.02 22.39 6.67
C PRO A 99 5.64 22.02 8.11
N GLN A 100 5.69 23.01 9.01
CA GLN A 100 5.35 22.83 10.44
C GLN A 100 3.99 23.45 10.82
N ASP A 101 3.30 24.05 9.85
CA ASP A 101 2.02 24.74 10.02
C ASP A 101 0.79 23.83 9.78
N ARG A 102 1.02 22.57 9.46
CA ARG A 102 0.00 21.56 9.17
C ARG A 102 0.52 20.16 9.48
N VAL A 103 -0.40 19.21 9.64
CA VAL A 103 -0.05 17.80 9.77
C VAL A 103 0.47 17.28 8.43
N ILE A 104 1.55 16.51 8.50
CA ILE A 104 2.12 15.76 7.38
C ILE A 104 2.11 14.30 7.79
N ASP A 105 1.31 13.49 7.09
CA ASP A 105 1.16 12.07 7.41
C ASP A 105 2.34 11.22 6.93
N GLY A 106 3.01 11.68 5.87
CA GLY A 106 4.22 11.04 5.35
C GLY A 106 5.39 11.11 6.34
N ARG A 107 6.25 10.11 6.30
CA ARG A 107 7.44 9.96 7.17
C ARG A 107 8.70 9.88 6.33
N ASP A 108 9.81 10.37 6.86
CA ASP A 108 11.09 10.25 6.17
C ASP A 108 11.57 8.78 6.19
N LEU A 109 11.68 8.18 5.00
CA LEU A 109 12.10 6.78 4.87
C LEU A 109 13.60 6.59 4.88
N LEU A 110 14.39 7.66 4.76
CA LEU A 110 15.84 7.51 4.59
C LEU A 110 16.50 6.69 5.72
N PRO A 111 16.18 6.90 7.02
CA PRO A 111 16.73 6.08 8.09
C PRO A 111 16.36 4.59 7.97
N LEU A 112 15.12 4.30 7.56
CA LEU A 112 14.63 2.93 7.36
C LEU A 112 15.32 2.27 6.16
N LEU A 113 15.40 2.98 5.03
CA LEU A 113 16.04 2.51 3.80
C LEU A 113 17.53 2.25 3.97
N GLN A 114 18.21 3.01 4.82
CA GLN A 114 19.62 2.81 5.18
C GLN A 114 19.83 1.71 6.23
N GLY A 115 18.76 1.19 6.83
CA GLY A 115 18.84 0.23 7.94
C GLY A 115 19.32 0.84 9.26
N ALA A 116 19.27 2.17 9.41
CA ALA A 116 19.61 2.87 10.64
C ALA A 116 18.52 2.71 11.72
N VAL A 117 17.28 2.41 11.31
CA VAL A 117 16.18 2.01 12.19
C VAL A 117 15.56 0.71 11.68
N ALA A 118 15.09 -0.12 12.61
CA ALA A 118 14.45 -1.39 12.28
C ALA A 118 12.98 -1.23 11.89
N HIS A 119 12.31 -0.19 12.41
CA HIS A 119 10.87 0.02 12.23
C HIS A 119 10.56 1.34 11.54
N SER A 120 9.54 1.30 10.70
CA SER A 120 8.91 2.51 10.17
C SER A 120 8.28 3.35 11.29
N GLU A 121 8.09 4.64 11.04
CA GLU A 121 7.33 5.50 11.95
C GLU A 121 5.81 5.26 11.87
N HIS A 122 5.35 4.41 10.94
CA HIS A 122 3.94 4.08 10.75
C HIS A 122 3.48 2.97 11.68
N GLU A 123 3.00 3.36 12.86
CA GLU A 123 2.22 2.45 13.71
C GLU A 123 0.78 2.30 13.19
N PHE A 124 0.17 3.38 12.69
CA PHE A 124 -1.17 3.37 12.11
C PHE A 124 -1.18 3.94 10.70
N LEU A 125 -1.91 3.28 9.81
CA LEU A 125 -2.22 3.78 8.47
C LEU A 125 -3.74 3.75 8.24
N PHE A 126 -4.26 4.81 7.66
CA PHE A 126 -5.69 5.00 7.41
C PHE A 126 -5.97 4.86 5.91
N HIS A 127 -6.94 4.02 5.56
CA HIS A 127 -7.27 3.71 4.18
C HIS A 127 -8.66 4.22 3.83
N TYR A 128 -8.68 5.23 2.96
CA TYR A 128 -9.90 5.92 2.53
C TYR A 128 -10.36 5.46 1.15
N CYS A 129 -11.67 5.50 0.94
CA CYS A 129 -12.30 5.42 -0.39
C CYS A 129 -13.15 6.68 -0.58
N GLY A 130 -12.67 7.60 -1.41
CA GLY A 130 -13.22 8.97 -1.45
C GLY A 130 -13.05 9.65 -0.09
N ILE A 131 -14.14 10.12 0.50
CA ILE A 131 -14.14 10.78 1.83
C ILE A 131 -14.42 9.80 2.99
N HIS A 132 -14.61 8.51 2.71
CA HIS A 132 -15.03 7.52 3.70
C HIS A 132 -13.83 6.69 4.16
N LEU A 133 -13.63 6.59 5.48
CA LEU A 133 -12.66 5.68 6.08
C LEU A 133 -13.16 4.25 5.92
N HIS A 134 -12.45 3.43 5.12
CA HIS A 134 -12.83 2.04 4.86
C HIS A 134 -12.10 1.08 5.78
N ALA A 135 -10.80 1.29 5.97
CA ALA A 135 -9.99 0.43 6.81
C ALA A 135 -8.91 1.19 7.57
N VAL A 136 -8.46 0.61 8.67
CA VAL A 136 -7.30 1.07 9.45
C VAL A 136 -6.35 -0.10 9.61
N ARG A 137 -5.07 0.13 9.32
CA ARG A 137 -3.98 -0.80 9.57
C ARG A 137 -3.24 -0.36 10.82
N TRP A 138 -2.93 -1.32 11.69
CA TRP A 138 -2.11 -1.14 12.88
C TRP A 138 -0.93 -2.10 12.83
N HIS A 139 0.28 -1.60 13.02
CA HIS A 139 1.50 -2.37 13.07
C HIS A 139 2.03 -2.44 14.48
N GLN A 140 1.92 -3.61 15.09
CA GLN A 140 2.36 -3.87 16.45
C GLN A 140 3.84 -4.22 16.47
N LYS A 141 4.69 -3.19 16.47
CA LYS A 141 6.16 -3.28 16.29
C LYS A 141 6.83 -4.34 17.18
N ASP A 142 6.40 -4.49 18.42
CA ASP A 142 6.98 -5.46 19.37
C ASP A 142 6.83 -6.92 18.91
N THR A 143 5.77 -7.21 18.16
CA THR A 143 5.45 -8.57 17.68
C THR A 143 5.67 -8.74 16.18
N GLY A 144 5.78 -7.63 15.43
CA GLY A 144 5.74 -7.61 13.97
C GLY A 144 4.36 -7.91 13.37
N ALA A 145 3.32 -8.08 14.20
CA ALA A 145 1.98 -8.35 13.72
C ALA A 145 1.39 -7.12 13.03
N VAL A 146 0.76 -7.32 11.87
CA VAL A 146 0.06 -6.28 11.13
C VAL A 146 -1.43 -6.57 11.15
N TRP A 147 -2.16 -5.77 11.92
CA TRP A 147 -3.60 -5.87 12.04
C TRP A 147 -4.30 -4.93 11.06
N LYS A 148 -5.46 -5.33 10.56
CA LYS A 148 -6.28 -4.47 9.71
C LYS A 148 -7.77 -4.64 10.00
N ALA A 149 -8.40 -3.54 10.41
CA ALA A 149 -9.83 -3.46 10.65
C ALA A 149 -10.52 -2.82 9.43
N HIS A 150 -11.54 -3.47 8.89
CA HIS A 150 -12.40 -2.94 7.83
C HIS A 150 -13.76 -2.55 8.41
N TYR A 151 -14.05 -1.24 8.39
CA TYR A 151 -15.33 -0.67 8.77
C TYR A 151 -16.34 -0.72 7.62
N VAL A 152 -15.85 -0.62 6.39
CA VAL A 152 -16.67 -0.59 5.17
C VAL A 152 -15.98 -1.42 4.10
N THR A 153 -16.74 -2.30 3.44
CA THR A 153 -16.25 -3.06 2.27
C THR A 153 -17.20 -2.92 1.09
N PRO A 154 -16.70 -2.84 -0.15
CA PRO A 154 -17.58 -2.87 -1.32
C PRO A 154 -18.29 -4.23 -1.46
N ILE A 155 -19.51 -4.19 -2.00
CA ILE A 155 -20.23 -5.39 -2.41
C ILE A 155 -19.74 -5.79 -3.80
N PHE A 156 -18.94 -6.84 -3.87
CA PHE A 156 -18.43 -7.37 -5.14
C PHE A 156 -19.55 -7.91 -6.03
N SER A 157 -19.36 -7.78 -7.34
CA SER A 157 -20.35 -8.14 -8.36
C SER A 157 -19.67 -8.86 -9.53
N PRO A 158 -20.14 -10.05 -9.94
CA PRO A 158 -21.27 -10.79 -9.37
C PRO A 158 -20.96 -11.36 -7.96
N PRO A 159 -21.97 -11.86 -7.22
CA PRO A 159 -21.76 -12.45 -5.89
C PRO A 159 -20.67 -13.53 -5.91
N GLY A 160 -19.75 -13.47 -4.95
CA GLY A 160 -18.59 -14.35 -4.86
C GLY A 160 -17.38 -13.93 -5.71
N ALA A 161 -17.48 -12.85 -6.49
CA ALA A 161 -16.34 -12.25 -7.17
C ALA A 161 -15.38 -11.53 -6.18
N GLY A 162 -14.19 -11.18 -6.65
CA GLY A 162 -13.21 -10.35 -5.94
C GLY A 162 -13.14 -8.89 -6.41
N ALA A 163 -14.11 -8.44 -7.22
CA ALA A 163 -14.17 -7.11 -7.81
C ALA A 163 -15.62 -6.77 -8.22
N CYS A 164 -15.87 -5.57 -8.77
CA CYS A 164 -17.19 -5.13 -9.21
C CYS A 164 -17.32 -5.14 -10.75
N TYR A 165 -17.15 -6.31 -11.36
CA TYR A 165 -17.06 -6.52 -12.81
C TYR A 165 -18.24 -5.93 -13.59
N ASP A 166 -19.45 -6.01 -13.06
CA ASP A 166 -20.66 -5.52 -13.74
C ASP A 166 -20.77 -3.98 -13.75
N ARG A 167 -20.03 -3.30 -12.88
CA ARG A 167 -20.12 -1.84 -12.66
C ARG A 167 -18.89 -1.07 -13.15
N GLY A 168 -17.80 -1.76 -13.48
CA GLY A 168 -16.52 -1.16 -13.88
C GLY A 168 -15.69 -0.60 -12.71
N PHE A 169 -16.33 -0.19 -11.61
CA PHE A 169 -15.70 0.19 -10.35
C PHE A 169 -16.56 -0.20 -9.16
N CYS A 170 -15.93 -0.48 -8.02
CA CYS A 170 -16.62 -0.66 -6.76
C CYS A 170 -17.04 0.69 -6.13
N PRO A 171 -18.29 0.82 -5.64
CA PRO A 171 -18.71 2.00 -4.90
C PRO A 171 -17.97 2.16 -3.57
N CYS A 172 -17.73 3.40 -3.15
CA CYS A 172 -17.17 3.71 -1.83
C CYS A 172 -18.24 3.91 -0.73
N PHE A 173 -19.51 4.09 -1.10
CA PHE A 173 -20.62 4.44 -0.19
C PHE A 173 -21.99 4.05 -0.77
N GLY A 174 -23.04 4.25 0.03
CA GLY A 174 -24.44 4.00 -0.36
C GLY A 174 -24.79 2.52 -0.37
N GLU A 175 -25.73 2.12 -1.22
CA GLU A 175 -26.21 0.72 -1.30
C GLU A 175 -25.19 -0.26 -1.90
N GLY A 176 -24.04 0.24 -2.39
CA GLY A 176 -22.98 -0.57 -2.98
C GLY A 176 -21.92 -1.06 -1.99
N VAL A 177 -22.07 -0.77 -0.70
CA VAL A 177 -21.12 -1.15 0.35
C VAL A 177 -21.83 -1.83 1.52
N THR A 178 -21.06 -2.61 2.28
CA THR A 178 -21.46 -3.18 3.56
C THR A 178 -20.70 -2.47 4.67
N HIS A 179 -21.43 -2.01 5.69
CA HIS A 179 -20.86 -1.52 6.95
C HIS A 179 -20.78 -2.66 7.96
N HIS A 180 -19.68 -2.72 8.72
CA HIS A 180 -19.40 -3.80 9.66
C HIS A 180 -19.35 -3.29 11.10
N GLU A 181 -20.19 -3.88 11.96
CA GLU A 181 -20.22 -3.63 13.40
C GLU A 181 -20.39 -4.97 14.15
N PRO A 182 -19.34 -5.50 14.80
CA PRO A 182 -17.97 -4.95 14.85
C PRO A 182 -17.27 -4.98 13.47
N PRO A 183 -16.20 -4.18 13.26
CA PRO A 183 -15.41 -4.20 12.04
C PRO A 183 -14.86 -5.60 11.73
N LEU A 184 -14.67 -5.92 10.44
CA LEU A 184 -13.94 -7.14 10.08
C LEU A 184 -12.47 -6.97 10.44
N LEU A 185 -11.89 -7.91 11.18
CA LEU A 185 -10.49 -7.87 11.59
C LEU A 185 -9.67 -8.91 10.82
N PHE A 186 -8.48 -8.55 10.38
CA PHE A 186 -7.51 -9.46 9.76
C PHE A 186 -6.13 -9.26 10.38
N GLU A 187 -5.35 -10.33 10.47
CA GLU A 187 -3.92 -10.28 10.78
C GLU A 187 -3.17 -10.58 9.47
N LEU A 188 -2.62 -9.53 8.86
CA LEU A 188 -2.06 -9.55 7.50
C LEU A 188 -0.71 -10.26 7.42
N SER A 189 0.01 -10.37 8.54
CA SER A 189 1.27 -11.09 8.63
C SER A 189 1.09 -12.60 8.40
N GLN A 190 -0.07 -13.17 8.77
CA GLN A 190 -0.41 -14.57 8.55
C GLN A 190 -1.45 -14.76 7.43
N ASP A 191 -2.34 -13.80 7.21
CA ASP A 191 -3.33 -13.79 6.11
C ASP A 191 -3.20 -12.55 5.21
N PRO A 192 -2.15 -12.48 4.37
CA PRO A 192 -1.99 -11.38 3.42
C PRO A 192 -3.08 -11.35 2.34
N SER A 193 -3.87 -12.42 2.20
CA SER A 193 -4.97 -12.51 1.22
C SER A 193 -6.29 -11.94 1.74
N GLU A 194 -6.36 -11.57 3.03
CA GLU A 194 -7.58 -11.09 3.68
C GLU A 194 -8.79 -12.02 3.40
N ALA A 195 -8.53 -13.33 3.48
CA ALA A 195 -9.47 -14.38 3.17
C ALA A 195 -10.27 -14.84 4.40
N LYS A 196 -9.67 -14.77 5.59
CA LYS A 196 -10.23 -15.29 6.83
C LYS A 196 -10.33 -14.17 7.87
N PRO A 197 -11.48 -13.48 7.97
CA PRO A 197 -11.67 -12.50 9.03
C PRO A 197 -11.65 -13.21 10.39
N LEU A 198 -11.03 -12.57 11.36
CA LEU A 198 -11.03 -12.95 12.76
C LEU A 198 -12.34 -12.51 13.42
N SER A 199 -12.78 -13.33 14.36
CA SER A 199 -13.92 -13.14 15.24
C SER A 199 -13.47 -13.46 16.66
N ALA A 200 -14.25 -13.05 17.66
CA ALA A 200 -13.99 -13.42 19.07
C ALA A 200 -13.84 -14.95 19.28
N ASP A 201 -14.45 -15.77 18.42
CA ASP A 201 -14.34 -17.24 18.47
C ASP A 201 -13.07 -17.80 17.80
N THR A 202 -12.34 -16.98 17.05
CA THR A 202 -11.17 -17.37 16.24
C THR A 202 -9.89 -16.61 16.62
N GLU A 203 -9.95 -15.74 17.62
CA GLU A 203 -8.75 -15.13 18.21
C GLU A 203 -7.88 -16.20 18.90
N PRO A 204 -6.59 -16.30 18.57
CA PRO A 204 -5.67 -17.08 19.39
C PRO A 204 -5.52 -16.41 20.76
N LEU A 205 -5.81 -17.18 21.82
CA LEU A 205 -5.55 -16.81 23.22
C LEU A 205 -4.07 -16.51 23.49
#